data_AF-B0ENW5-F1
#
_entry.id   AF-B0ENW5-F1
#
_cell.length_a   1.000
_cell.length_b   1.000
_cell.length_c   1.000
_cell.angle_alpha   90.00
_cell.angle_beta   90.00
_cell.angle_gamma   90.00
#
_symmetry.space_group_name_H-M   'P 1'
#
loop_
_entity.id
_entity.type
_entity.pdbx_description
1 polymer ?
#
loop_
_entity_poly.entity_id
_entity_poly.type
_entity_poly.pdbx_seq_one_letter_code
_entity_poly.pdbx_strand_id
1 'polypeptide(L)'
;MIKDQNGKCNNNIQYCLNKSYVNGKCVECLNTYSPNFKGECINTKIEYCEEQNTYGCKRCKEGYYLTKDKKCLKCDDKCETCYGISTYCMSCSNDKYLRNDKTCQSNEELNGTCLQILADGSGCGICHKGYYRNGKGCSKCEKECLTCNQKDKCIKCGEGYFMSSTGICKSTTTIKGCKGEIDKEYGCRECLTGYYLINKECSKCGKQCITCLNEKECNKCEEEYIIINKECIHYSNINKCKETKNNKCSKCSFWYGINEEGTKCNKEIVWWMIMIIIIIILIIIIIIIIIIIIMINYIIKRKEKKEQEKTTTIFKISQSNIKFISLGDGIITNKKEIEIGEGEEIEVNKEIRELICIGNENKEKKKIQISSKEENEKYSIRTNPNIITIEGGYACEFEIFITIKCTTKIKEQIMIISKTLNKTQEEIIKIISIKGETQISTRLDPDEIKEEHKIGEGSFGIVYIGEFRGNQVAIKKMKQIDKDEDEMKEFEKEVMMLDKFRSEYIIHFYGAVFIPNKICMITEYAKYGSIQDLINKRTNTEIPNK
;
A
#
# COMPACT_ATOMS: atom_id res chain seq x y z
N MET A 1 -46.42 -79.10 -90.90
CA MET A 1 -45.30 -78.54 -90.12
C MET A 1 -45.71 -77.17 -89.57
N ILE A 2 -45.32 -76.81 -88.35
CA ILE A 2 -45.69 -75.55 -87.67
C ILE A 2 -44.49 -74.62 -87.71
N LYS A 3 -44.66 -73.35 -88.15
CA LYS A 3 -43.59 -72.36 -88.09
C LYS A 3 -43.33 -71.98 -86.64
N ASP A 4 -42.08 -72.10 -86.20
CA ASP A 4 -41.65 -71.51 -84.94
C ASP A 4 -41.59 -69.97 -85.04
N GLN A 5 -41.38 -69.31 -83.91
CA GLN A 5 -41.31 -67.83 -83.85
C GLN A 5 -40.19 -67.24 -84.72
N ASN A 6 -39.23 -68.05 -85.14
CA ASN A 6 -38.12 -67.66 -86.03
C ASN A 6 -38.40 -68.01 -87.50
N GLY A 7 -39.63 -68.41 -87.83
CA GLY A 7 -40.09 -68.66 -89.19
C GLY A 7 -39.70 -70.03 -89.76
N LYS A 8 -39.08 -70.92 -88.98
CA LYS A 8 -38.64 -72.27 -89.40
C LYS A 8 -39.73 -73.30 -89.12
N CYS A 9 -40.06 -74.13 -90.10
CA CYS A 9 -41.09 -75.17 -89.95
C CYS A 9 -40.56 -76.38 -89.17
N ASN A 10 -41.14 -76.67 -88.00
CA ASN A 10 -40.81 -77.83 -87.15
C ASN A 10 -42.00 -78.82 -87.02
N ASN A 11 -41.69 -80.03 -86.54
CA ASN A 11 -42.67 -81.07 -86.17
C ASN A 11 -43.27 -80.79 -84.77
N ASN A 12 -44.51 -81.20 -84.53
CA ASN A 12 -45.27 -80.92 -83.30
C ASN A 12 -44.78 -81.80 -82.12
N ILE A 13 -44.37 -81.20 -80.99
CA ILE A 13 -43.95 -81.90 -79.74
C ILE A 13 -45.17 -82.15 -78.83
N GLN A 14 -45.35 -83.40 -78.38
CA GLN A 14 -46.48 -83.85 -77.56
C GLN A 14 -46.42 -83.28 -76.14
N TYR A 15 -47.59 -82.92 -75.59
CA TYR A 15 -47.78 -82.29 -74.26
C TYR A 15 -47.16 -80.89 -74.09
N CYS A 16 -46.75 -80.30 -75.21
CA CYS A 16 -46.37 -78.89 -75.26
C CYS A 16 -47.60 -77.99 -75.25
N LEU A 17 -47.71 -77.14 -74.25
CA LEU A 17 -48.81 -76.20 -74.07
C LEU A 17 -48.85 -75.20 -75.23
N ASN A 18 -50.03 -75.04 -75.84
CA ASN A 18 -50.29 -74.10 -76.95
C ASN A 18 -49.37 -74.21 -78.17
N LYS A 19 -48.66 -75.34 -78.34
CA LYS A 19 -47.71 -75.57 -79.44
C LYS A 19 -46.68 -74.42 -79.58
N SER A 20 -46.27 -73.84 -78.46
CA SER A 20 -45.29 -72.75 -78.43
C SER A 20 -43.87 -73.32 -78.57
N TYR A 21 -43.27 -73.12 -79.74
CA TYR A 21 -41.91 -73.61 -80.05
C TYR A 21 -40.93 -72.46 -80.24
N VAL A 22 -39.75 -72.60 -79.63
CA VAL A 22 -38.58 -71.74 -79.90
C VAL A 22 -37.43 -72.67 -80.28
N ASN A 23 -36.86 -72.47 -81.49
CA ASN A 23 -35.77 -73.29 -82.03
C ASN A 23 -36.03 -74.81 -81.98
N GLY A 24 -37.28 -75.22 -82.21
CA GLY A 24 -37.67 -76.63 -82.20
C GLY A 24 -37.77 -77.28 -80.81
N LYS A 25 -37.84 -76.51 -79.72
CA LYS A 25 -38.08 -77.01 -78.35
C LYS A 25 -39.38 -76.45 -77.77
N CYS A 26 -40.04 -77.22 -76.90
CA CYS A 26 -41.23 -76.78 -76.18
C CYS A 26 -40.86 -75.81 -75.04
N VAL A 27 -41.55 -74.67 -74.96
CA VAL A 27 -41.33 -73.66 -73.91
C VAL A 27 -42.07 -73.99 -72.62
N GLU A 28 -43.29 -74.52 -72.72
CA GLU A 28 -44.17 -74.75 -71.56
C GLU A 28 -44.93 -76.07 -71.72
N CYS A 29 -44.89 -76.92 -70.69
CA CYS A 29 -45.53 -78.24 -70.69
C CYS A 29 -46.86 -78.21 -69.91
N LEU A 30 -47.78 -79.13 -70.24
CA LEU A 30 -49.01 -79.32 -69.46
C LEU A 30 -48.70 -79.67 -67.98
N ASN A 31 -49.58 -79.25 -67.06
CA ASN A 31 -49.45 -79.49 -65.62
C ASN A 31 -49.08 -80.95 -65.30
N THR A 32 -48.14 -81.15 -64.38
CA THR A 32 -47.46 -82.42 -64.02
C THR A 32 -46.38 -82.92 -64.98
N TYR A 33 -46.07 -82.16 -66.04
CA TYR A 33 -44.94 -82.40 -66.92
C TYR A 33 -44.00 -81.19 -66.98
N SER A 34 -42.70 -81.43 -67.17
CA SER A 34 -41.68 -80.39 -67.35
C SER A 34 -40.76 -80.73 -68.53
N PRO A 35 -40.26 -79.73 -69.29
CA PRO A 35 -39.42 -79.98 -70.45
C PRO A 35 -38.05 -80.51 -70.02
N ASN A 36 -37.62 -81.61 -70.64
CA ASN A 36 -36.26 -82.14 -70.51
C ASN A 36 -35.27 -81.30 -71.36
N PHE A 37 -33.98 -81.57 -71.26
CA PHE A 37 -32.93 -80.84 -72.00
C PHE A 37 -33.08 -80.90 -73.54
N LYS A 38 -33.74 -81.94 -74.07
CA LYS A 38 -34.05 -82.09 -75.49
C LYS A 38 -35.27 -81.26 -75.92
N GLY A 39 -36.04 -80.71 -74.98
CA GLY A 39 -37.23 -79.91 -75.24
C GLY A 39 -38.53 -80.72 -75.28
N GLU A 40 -38.54 -81.94 -74.74
CA GLU A 40 -39.70 -82.83 -74.63
C GLU A 40 -40.25 -82.85 -73.20
N CYS A 41 -41.57 -82.87 -73.02
CA CYS A 41 -42.21 -82.82 -71.70
C CYS A 41 -42.25 -84.19 -70.99
N ILE A 42 -41.69 -84.31 -69.77
CA ILE A 42 -41.69 -85.54 -68.94
C ILE A 42 -42.46 -85.37 -67.62
N ASN A 43 -43.09 -86.44 -67.11
CA ASN A 43 -43.94 -86.41 -65.91
C ASN A 43 -43.14 -86.25 -64.59
N THR A 44 -43.61 -85.42 -63.66
CA THR A 44 -42.91 -85.05 -62.41
C THR A 44 -43.76 -85.14 -61.12
N LYS A 45 -44.68 -86.11 -60.98
CA LYS A 45 -45.54 -86.26 -59.78
C LYS A 45 -44.75 -86.51 -58.48
N ILE A 46 -45.08 -85.80 -57.38
CA ILE A 46 -44.42 -85.91 -56.05
C ILE A 46 -45.28 -86.72 -55.04
N GLU A 47 -44.65 -87.64 -54.30
CA GLU A 47 -45.28 -88.50 -53.30
C GLU A 47 -45.66 -87.75 -52.00
N TYR A 48 -46.76 -88.16 -51.35
CA TYR A 48 -47.33 -87.52 -50.12
C TYR A 48 -47.68 -86.02 -50.25
N CYS A 49 -47.65 -85.51 -51.47
CA CYS A 49 -48.09 -84.17 -51.80
C CYS A 49 -49.60 -84.18 -52.08
N GLU A 50 -50.33 -83.30 -51.39
CA GLU A 50 -51.75 -83.08 -51.61
C GLU A 50 -52.01 -82.08 -52.75
N GLU A 51 -51.21 -81.01 -52.83
CA GLU A 51 -51.26 -79.99 -53.90
C GLU A 51 -49.86 -79.74 -54.49
N GLN A 52 -49.65 -79.91 -55.81
CA GLN A 52 -48.36 -79.66 -56.49
C GLN A 52 -48.46 -78.62 -57.61
N ASN A 53 -47.36 -77.89 -57.87
CA ASN A 53 -47.20 -77.00 -59.02
C ASN A 53 -45.97 -77.41 -59.87
N THR A 54 -45.69 -76.66 -60.95
CA THR A 54 -44.55 -76.91 -61.87
C THR A 54 -43.18 -76.86 -61.19
N TYR A 55 -43.09 -76.30 -59.98
CA TYR A 55 -41.85 -76.15 -59.22
C TYR A 55 -41.73 -77.11 -58.03
N GLY A 56 -42.76 -77.87 -57.67
CA GLY A 56 -42.74 -78.82 -56.56
C GLY A 56 -44.05 -78.89 -55.76
N CYS A 57 -44.02 -79.52 -54.59
CA CYS A 57 -45.17 -79.61 -53.70
C CYS A 57 -45.48 -78.27 -53.03
N LYS A 58 -46.77 -77.96 -52.88
CA LYS A 58 -47.31 -76.78 -52.19
C LYS A 58 -47.92 -77.13 -50.82
N ARG A 59 -48.60 -78.28 -50.71
CA ARG A 59 -49.17 -78.76 -49.44
C ARG A 59 -48.97 -80.26 -49.28
N CYS A 60 -48.43 -80.67 -48.13
CA CYS A 60 -48.25 -82.07 -47.77
C CYS A 60 -49.48 -82.62 -47.04
N LYS A 61 -49.69 -83.94 -47.09
CA LYS A 61 -50.71 -84.62 -46.28
C LYS A 61 -50.41 -84.49 -44.78
N GLU A 62 -51.44 -84.59 -43.93
CA GLU A 62 -51.28 -84.60 -42.47
C GLU A 62 -50.26 -85.64 -42.00
N GLY A 63 -49.46 -85.30 -40.98
CA GLY A 63 -48.31 -86.09 -40.53
C GLY A 63 -47.02 -85.90 -41.35
N TYR A 64 -47.04 -85.06 -42.39
CA TYR A 64 -45.88 -84.70 -43.21
C TYR A 64 -45.68 -83.18 -43.27
N TYR A 65 -44.44 -82.73 -43.26
CA TYR A 65 -44.09 -81.31 -43.42
C TYR A 65 -43.43 -81.05 -44.78
N LEU A 66 -43.63 -79.83 -45.28
CA LEU A 66 -43.03 -79.37 -46.52
C LEU A 66 -41.58 -78.95 -46.29
N THR A 67 -40.64 -79.58 -47.01
CA THR A 67 -39.22 -79.21 -46.99
C THR A 67 -38.96 -78.02 -47.91
N LYS A 68 -37.79 -77.37 -47.74
CA LYS A 68 -37.34 -76.29 -48.63
C LYS A 68 -37.25 -76.71 -50.09
N ASP A 69 -36.94 -77.99 -50.35
CA ASP A 69 -36.88 -78.56 -51.70
C ASP A 69 -38.27 -78.93 -52.26
N LYS A 70 -39.35 -78.45 -51.61
CA LYS A 70 -40.74 -78.68 -52.00
C LYS A 70 -41.11 -80.17 -52.07
N LYS A 71 -40.54 -80.97 -51.16
CA LYS A 71 -40.88 -82.38 -50.93
C LYS A 71 -41.58 -82.54 -49.58
N CYS A 72 -42.31 -83.62 -49.40
CA CYS A 72 -43.00 -83.92 -48.16
C CYS A 72 -42.24 -85.02 -47.39
N LEU A 73 -41.87 -84.73 -46.14
CA LEU A 73 -41.21 -85.69 -45.24
C LEU A 73 -42.04 -85.89 -43.96
N LYS A 74 -41.96 -87.08 -43.37
CA LYS A 74 -42.74 -87.46 -42.19
C LYS A 74 -42.30 -86.67 -40.94
N CYS A 75 -43.27 -86.29 -40.12
CA CYS A 75 -43.03 -85.76 -38.78
C CYS A 75 -42.39 -86.80 -37.85
N ASP A 76 -41.69 -86.34 -36.81
CA ASP A 76 -41.21 -87.20 -35.72
C ASP A 76 -42.41 -87.87 -35.03
N ASP A 77 -42.29 -89.13 -34.61
CA ASP A 77 -43.38 -89.90 -34.00
C ASP A 77 -43.86 -89.29 -32.65
N LYS A 78 -43.13 -88.31 -32.10
CA LYS A 78 -43.57 -87.53 -30.94
C LYS A 78 -44.53 -86.39 -31.29
N CYS A 79 -44.55 -85.96 -32.55
CA CYS A 79 -45.46 -84.95 -33.05
C CYS A 79 -46.67 -85.62 -33.73
N GLU A 80 -47.86 -85.07 -33.51
CA GLU A 80 -49.02 -85.39 -34.34
C GLU A 80 -48.99 -84.58 -35.64
N THR A 81 -48.65 -83.28 -35.54
CA THR A 81 -48.38 -82.40 -36.70
C THR A 81 -47.07 -81.64 -36.48
N CYS A 82 -46.34 -81.33 -37.56
CA CYS A 82 -45.06 -80.62 -37.49
C CYS A 82 -44.89 -79.62 -38.65
N TYR A 83 -43.95 -78.69 -38.50
CA TYR A 83 -43.73 -77.63 -39.47
C TYR A 83 -42.24 -77.40 -39.77
N GLY A 84 -41.86 -77.40 -41.05
CA GLY A 84 -40.53 -77.05 -41.54
C GLY A 84 -39.42 -78.07 -41.31
N ILE A 85 -39.41 -78.74 -40.15
CA ILE A 85 -38.53 -79.88 -39.80
C ILE A 85 -39.33 -80.92 -38.99
N SER A 86 -38.84 -82.17 -38.92
CA SER A 86 -39.58 -83.28 -38.30
C SER A 86 -39.84 -83.10 -36.79
N THR A 87 -38.98 -82.41 -36.06
CA THR A 87 -39.03 -82.25 -34.59
C THR A 87 -39.74 -80.99 -34.11
N TYR A 88 -40.13 -80.09 -35.01
CA TYR A 88 -40.84 -78.86 -34.68
C TYR A 88 -42.34 -79.16 -34.67
N CYS A 89 -42.85 -79.61 -33.52
CA CYS A 89 -44.23 -80.05 -33.36
C CYS A 89 -45.19 -78.85 -33.26
N MET A 90 -46.30 -78.94 -33.97
CA MET A 90 -47.44 -78.02 -33.85
C MET A 90 -48.50 -78.59 -32.90
N SER A 91 -48.64 -79.92 -32.86
CA SER A 91 -49.40 -80.68 -31.86
C SER A 91 -48.66 -81.95 -31.45
N CYS A 92 -48.95 -82.45 -30.25
CA CYS A 92 -48.33 -83.65 -29.69
C CYS A 92 -49.30 -84.81 -29.75
N SER A 93 -48.79 -86.03 -29.93
CA SER A 93 -49.58 -87.25 -29.77
C SER A 93 -50.16 -87.34 -28.35
N ASN A 94 -51.18 -88.19 -28.17
CA ASN A 94 -51.78 -88.48 -26.87
C ASN A 94 -50.71 -88.79 -25.79
N ASP A 95 -50.99 -88.35 -24.56
CA ASP A 95 -50.13 -88.48 -23.36
C ASP A 95 -48.82 -87.66 -23.36
N LYS A 96 -48.70 -86.69 -24.28
CA LYS A 96 -47.58 -85.74 -24.32
C LYS A 96 -48.06 -84.29 -24.34
N TYR A 97 -47.27 -83.37 -23.80
CA TYR A 97 -47.55 -81.94 -23.80
C TYR A 97 -46.55 -81.14 -24.63
N LEU A 98 -47.02 -80.03 -25.20
CA LEU A 98 -46.21 -79.13 -26.04
C LEU A 98 -45.45 -78.12 -25.18
N ARG A 99 -44.13 -78.11 -25.32
CA ARG A 99 -43.24 -77.09 -24.75
C ARG A 99 -43.19 -75.84 -25.61
N ASN A 100 -42.73 -74.73 -25.03
CA ASN A 100 -42.52 -73.48 -25.78
C ASN A 100 -41.51 -73.61 -26.92
N ASP A 101 -40.51 -74.49 -26.80
CA ASP A 101 -39.52 -74.78 -27.84
C ASP A 101 -40.05 -75.65 -29.00
N LYS A 102 -41.37 -75.93 -28.99
CA LYS A 102 -42.09 -76.74 -30.00
C LYS A 102 -41.70 -78.21 -30.01
N THR A 103 -41.18 -78.71 -28.88
CA THR A 103 -40.97 -80.15 -28.66
C THR A 103 -42.07 -80.73 -27.76
N CYS A 104 -42.31 -82.04 -27.87
CA CYS A 104 -43.30 -82.77 -27.08
C CYS A 104 -42.62 -83.62 -26.00
N GLN A 105 -43.09 -83.53 -24.75
CA GLN A 105 -42.61 -84.32 -23.60
C GLN A 105 -43.73 -85.15 -22.98
N SER A 106 -43.37 -86.23 -22.27
CA SER A 106 -44.33 -87.12 -21.60
C SER A 106 -45.04 -86.41 -20.46
N ASN A 107 -46.35 -86.63 -20.33
CA ASN A 107 -47.13 -86.13 -19.19
C ASN A 107 -46.65 -86.70 -17.84
N GLU A 108 -45.92 -87.83 -17.82
CA GLU A 108 -45.31 -88.37 -16.59
C GLU A 108 -44.29 -87.42 -15.95
N GLU A 109 -43.60 -86.59 -16.75
CA GLU A 109 -42.63 -85.59 -16.25
C GLU A 109 -43.29 -84.46 -15.45
N LEU A 110 -44.62 -84.34 -15.51
CA LEU A 110 -45.38 -83.36 -14.72
C LEU A 110 -45.63 -83.83 -13.29
N ASN A 111 -45.36 -85.10 -12.97
CA ASN A 111 -45.58 -85.65 -11.64
C ASN A 111 -44.62 -84.99 -10.63
N GLY A 112 -45.16 -84.29 -9.63
CA GLY A 112 -44.41 -83.54 -8.63
C GLY A 112 -43.93 -82.14 -9.06
N THR A 113 -44.09 -81.76 -10.33
CA THR A 113 -43.76 -80.40 -10.81
C THR A 113 -45.02 -79.56 -11.10
N CYS A 114 -46.11 -80.20 -11.49
CA CYS A 114 -47.40 -79.58 -11.77
C CYS A 114 -48.36 -79.64 -10.58
N LEU A 115 -48.91 -78.49 -10.18
CA LEU A 115 -49.95 -78.38 -9.16
C LEU A 115 -51.36 -78.62 -9.74
N GLN A 116 -51.62 -78.16 -10.97
CA GLN A 116 -52.92 -78.29 -11.62
C GLN A 116 -52.78 -78.59 -13.11
N ILE A 117 -53.30 -79.75 -13.54
CA ILE A 117 -53.34 -80.20 -14.94
C ILE A 117 -54.49 -79.49 -15.69
N LEU A 118 -54.30 -79.20 -16.98
CA LEU A 118 -55.33 -78.62 -17.85
C LEU A 118 -56.49 -79.61 -18.08
N ALA A 119 -57.70 -79.09 -18.27
CA ALA A 119 -58.92 -79.91 -18.39
C ALA A 119 -58.90 -80.91 -19.58
N ASP A 120 -58.12 -80.62 -20.61
CA ASP A 120 -57.93 -81.46 -21.80
C ASP A 120 -56.76 -82.45 -21.66
N GLY A 121 -56.12 -82.53 -20.48
CA GLY A 121 -54.97 -83.41 -20.22
C GLY A 121 -53.69 -83.01 -20.98
N SER A 122 -53.69 -81.88 -21.67
CA SER A 122 -52.63 -81.50 -22.60
C SER A 122 -51.39 -80.88 -21.94
N GLY A 123 -51.31 -80.91 -20.61
CA GLY A 123 -50.18 -80.46 -19.80
C GLY A 123 -50.61 -79.69 -18.55
N CYS A 124 -49.72 -78.84 -18.03
CA CYS A 124 -49.88 -78.13 -16.75
C CYS A 124 -50.42 -76.69 -16.89
N GLY A 125 -51.43 -76.37 -16.08
CA GLY A 125 -52.00 -75.03 -15.92
C GLY A 125 -51.28 -74.21 -14.84
N ILE A 126 -50.98 -74.81 -13.68
CA ILE A 126 -50.32 -74.16 -12.53
C ILE A 126 -49.20 -75.06 -12.01
N CYS A 127 -47.99 -74.53 -11.86
CA CYS A 127 -46.82 -75.26 -11.35
C CYS A 127 -46.69 -75.18 -9.82
N HIS A 128 -46.01 -76.15 -9.21
CA HIS A 128 -45.66 -76.10 -7.78
C HIS A 128 -44.67 -74.95 -7.46
N LYS A 129 -44.60 -74.55 -6.19
CA LYS A 129 -43.63 -73.54 -5.71
C LYS A 129 -42.20 -74.00 -6.01
N GLY A 130 -41.39 -73.09 -6.57
CA GLY A 130 -40.04 -73.40 -7.08
C GLY A 130 -40.00 -73.80 -8.56
N TYR A 131 -41.15 -73.82 -9.25
CA TYR A 131 -41.27 -74.04 -10.69
C TYR A 131 -42.08 -72.91 -11.35
N TYR A 132 -41.78 -72.60 -12.60
CA TYR A 132 -42.52 -71.66 -13.44
C TYR A 132 -43.06 -72.33 -14.70
N ARG A 133 -44.12 -71.77 -15.28
CA ARG A 133 -44.77 -72.32 -16.46
C ARG A 133 -43.95 -72.05 -17.73
N ASN A 134 -43.66 -73.10 -18.49
CA ASN A 134 -42.94 -73.06 -19.76
C ASN A 134 -43.74 -73.81 -20.84
N GLY A 135 -44.61 -73.08 -21.53
CA GLY A 135 -45.61 -73.66 -22.45
C GLY A 135 -46.72 -74.36 -21.67
N LYS A 136 -46.93 -75.64 -21.96
CA LYS A 136 -47.77 -76.52 -21.14
C LYS A 136 -46.95 -77.34 -20.12
N GLY A 137 -45.66 -77.03 -19.91
CA GLY A 137 -44.80 -77.68 -18.92
C GLY A 137 -44.45 -76.80 -17.73
N CYS A 138 -43.74 -77.39 -16.76
CA CYS A 138 -43.18 -76.69 -15.60
C CYS A 138 -41.65 -76.83 -15.58
N SER A 139 -40.94 -75.71 -15.45
CA SER A 139 -39.47 -75.66 -15.39
C SER A 139 -39.02 -75.13 -14.02
N LYS A 140 -37.92 -75.66 -13.48
CA LYS A 140 -37.42 -75.32 -12.14
C LYS A 140 -36.84 -73.89 -12.10
N CYS A 141 -37.07 -73.16 -11.02
CA CYS A 141 -36.41 -71.88 -10.75
C CYS A 141 -34.91 -72.08 -10.43
N GLU A 142 -34.10 -71.04 -10.63
CA GLU A 142 -32.70 -71.04 -10.22
C GLU A 142 -32.55 -71.15 -8.68
N LYS A 143 -31.39 -71.63 -8.21
CA LYS A 143 -31.17 -71.99 -6.80
C LYS A 143 -31.32 -70.80 -5.85
N GLU A 144 -31.00 -69.62 -6.34
CA GLU A 144 -31.04 -68.33 -5.64
C GLU A 144 -32.47 -67.80 -5.51
N CYS A 145 -33.43 -68.39 -6.23
CA CYS A 145 -34.81 -67.93 -6.34
C CYS A 145 -35.83 -68.92 -5.75
N LEU A 146 -36.63 -68.46 -4.79
CA LEU A 146 -37.69 -69.24 -4.16
C LEU A 146 -38.95 -69.34 -5.04
N THR A 147 -39.28 -68.27 -5.75
CA THR A 147 -40.43 -68.21 -6.68
C THR A 147 -40.09 -67.35 -7.88
N CYS A 148 -40.27 -67.88 -9.08
CA CYS A 148 -39.96 -67.22 -10.35
C CYS A 148 -41.14 -67.34 -11.32
N ASN A 149 -41.23 -66.45 -12.30
CA ASN A 149 -42.21 -66.55 -13.41
C ASN A 149 -41.55 -66.92 -14.75
N GLN A 150 -40.25 -66.70 -14.89
CA GLN A 150 -39.43 -67.07 -16.03
C GLN A 150 -38.05 -67.51 -15.51
N LYS A 151 -37.21 -68.07 -16.39
CA LYS A 151 -35.86 -68.51 -16.04
C LYS A 151 -35.06 -67.43 -15.29
N ASP A 152 -35.06 -66.21 -15.81
CA ASP A 152 -34.20 -65.11 -15.32
C ASP A 152 -34.97 -64.05 -14.52
N LYS A 153 -36.22 -64.32 -14.11
CA LYS A 153 -37.05 -63.36 -13.36
C LYS A 153 -37.51 -63.94 -12.05
N CYS A 154 -36.74 -63.61 -11.01
CA CYS A 154 -37.08 -63.99 -9.66
C CYS A 154 -38.07 -63.01 -9.03
N ILE A 155 -39.09 -63.54 -8.35
CA ILE A 155 -40.06 -62.76 -7.60
C ILE A 155 -39.65 -62.67 -6.13
N LYS A 156 -39.16 -63.78 -5.55
CA LYS A 156 -38.73 -63.83 -4.15
C LYS A 156 -37.45 -64.64 -4.02
N CYS A 157 -36.43 -64.05 -3.40
CA CYS A 157 -35.13 -64.70 -3.20
C CYS A 157 -35.19 -65.81 -2.15
N GLY A 158 -34.33 -66.81 -2.32
CA GLY A 158 -34.11 -67.88 -1.35
C GLY A 158 -33.39 -67.41 -0.08
N GLU A 159 -33.22 -68.30 0.88
CA GLU A 159 -32.46 -67.99 2.11
C GLU A 159 -30.98 -67.71 1.81
N GLY A 160 -30.41 -66.69 2.46
CA GLY A 160 -29.05 -66.21 2.17
C GLY A 160 -28.94 -65.31 0.93
N TYR A 161 -30.05 -64.93 0.31
CA TYR A 161 -30.10 -64.03 -0.85
C TYR A 161 -31.05 -62.85 -0.62
N PHE A 162 -30.76 -61.70 -1.20
CA PHE A 162 -31.60 -60.50 -1.20
C PHE A 162 -31.85 -59.99 -2.63
N MET A 163 -32.95 -59.26 -2.83
CA MET A 163 -33.31 -58.73 -4.13
C MET A 163 -32.55 -57.43 -4.44
N SER A 164 -31.61 -57.48 -5.40
CA SER A 164 -30.93 -56.28 -5.88
C SER A 164 -31.90 -55.33 -6.60
N SER A 165 -31.51 -54.08 -6.79
CA SER A 165 -32.29 -53.06 -7.52
C SER A 165 -32.66 -53.48 -8.96
N THR A 166 -31.89 -54.38 -9.57
CA THR A 166 -32.11 -54.91 -10.92
C THR A 166 -33.03 -56.12 -10.98
N GLY A 167 -33.60 -56.57 -9.84
CA GLY A 167 -34.50 -57.72 -9.80
C GLY A 167 -33.80 -59.09 -9.78
N ILE A 168 -32.48 -59.11 -9.53
CA ILE A 168 -31.67 -60.32 -9.43
C ILE A 168 -31.37 -60.60 -7.95
N CYS A 169 -31.49 -61.86 -7.55
CA CYS A 169 -31.15 -62.30 -6.20
C CYS A 169 -29.64 -62.45 -6.03
N LYS A 170 -29.05 -61.64 -5.15
CA LYS A 170 -27.62 -61.67 -4.82
C LYS A 170 -27.39 -62.25 -3.43
N SER A 171 -26.26 -62.93 -3.23
CA SER A 171 -25.93 -63.54 -1.93
C SER A 171 -25.57 -62.47 -0.90
N THR A 172 -26.11 -62.58 0.32
CA THR A 172 -25.85 -61.64 1.41
C THR A 172 -24.37 -61.61 1.84
N THR A 173 -23.61 -62.69 1.63
CA THR A 173 -22.18 -62.76 1.97
C THR A 173 -21.28 -61.95 1.05
N THR A 174 -21.78 -61.52 -0.12
CA THR A 174 -20.99 -60.78 -1.11
C THR A 174 -20.96 -59.27 -0.87
N ILE A 175 -21.91 -58.72 -0.10
CA ILE A 175 -21.95 -57.29 0.18
C ILE A 175 -20.90 -56.96 1.24
N LYS A 176 -19.89 -56.17 0.85
CA LYS A 176 -18.92 -55.59 1.77
C LYS A 176 -19.37 -54.19 2.20
N GLY A 177 -19.01 -53.79 3.41
CA GLY A 177 -19.26 -52.42 3.88
C GLY A 177 -20.67 -52.14 4.39
N CYS A 178 -21.53 -53.16 4.55
CA CYS A 178 -22.82 -53.00 5.22
C CYS A 178 -22.67 -53.04 6.75
N LYS A 179 -23.39 -52.17 7.45
CA LYS A 179 -23.44 -52.11 8.91
C LYS A 179 -24.69 -52.84 9.39
N GLY A 180 -24.48 -54.01 9.99
CA GLY A 180 -25.56 -54.88 10.48
C GLY A 180 -26.04 -55.91 9.47
N GLU A 181 -27.23 -56.47 9.70
CA GLU A 181 -27.81 -57.51 8.86
C GLU A 181 -28.39 -56.97 7.55
N ILE A 182 -28.30 -57.76 6.48
CA ILE A 182 -28.81 -57.42 5.15
C ILE A 182 -30.26 -57.87 5.04
N ASP A 183 -31.15 -56.91 4.80
CA ASP A 183 -32.57 -57.14 4.64
C ASP A 183 -32.87 -57.83 3.29
N LYS A 184 -33.74 -58.84 3.29
CA LYS A 184 -34.09 -59.61 2.08
C LYS A 184 -34.77 -58.75 0.99
N GLU A 185 -35.49 -57.71 1.38
CA GLU A 185 -36.25 -56.81 0.51
C GLU A 185 -35.51 -55.50 0.26
N TYR A 186 -34.85 -54.96 1.29
CA TYR A 186 -34.21 -53.63 1.24
C TYR A 186 -32.69 -53.66 1.05
N GLY A 187 -32.06 -54.85 1.10
CA GLY A 187 -30.62 -54.99 1.07
C GLY A 187 -29.96 -54.34 2.30
N CYS A 188 -28.86 -53.62 2.08
CA CYS A 188 -28.20 -52.91 3.17
C CYS A 188 -28.95 -51.63 3.56
N ARG A 189 -29.21 -51.42 4.85
CA ARG A 189 -29.87 -50.20 5.36
C ARG A 189 -28.90 -49.08 5.68
N GLU A 190 -27.74 -49.42 6.23
CA GLU A 190 -26.72 -48.45 6.64
C GLU A 190 -25.33 -48.99 6.28
N CYS A 191 -24.46 -48.16 5.70
CA CYS A 191 -23.09 -48.56 5.36
C CYS A 191 -22.10 -48.22 6.49
N LEU A 192 -21.01 -48.98 6.58
CA LEU A 192 -19.88 -48.66 7.43
C LEU A 192 -19.19 -47.37 6.98
N THR A 193 -18.48 -46.70 7.89
CA THR A 193 -17.65 -45.54 7.57
C THR A 193 -16.69 -45.83 6.41
N GLY A 194 -16.57 -44.90 5.46
CA GLY A 194 -15.82 -45.10 4.21
C GLY A 194 -16.61 -45.80 3.10
N TYR A 195 -17.91 -46.05 3.28
CA TYR A 195 -18.82 -46.56 2.27
C TYR A 195 -20.10 -45.72 2.17
N TYR A 196 -20.74 -45.70 1.01
CA TYR A 196 -22.03 -45.06 0.76
C TYR A 196 -23.04 -46.04 0.17
N LEU A 197 -24.32 -45.80 0.46
CA LEU A 197 -25.41 -46.66 0.02
C LEU A 197 -25.80 -46.32 -1.42
N ILE A 198 -25.68 -47.29 -2.32
CA ILE A 198 -26.11 -47.19 -3.70
C ILE A 198 -26.83 -48.48 -4.10
N ASN A 199 -28.03 -48.37 -4.67
CA ASN A 199 -28.75 -49.51 -5.23
C ASN A 199 -28.95 -50.69 -4.24
N LYS A 200 -29.20 -50.39 -2.96
CA LYS A 200 -29.32 -51.34 -1.83
C LYS A 200 -28.00 -52.02 -1.40
N GLU A 201 -26.87 -51.57 -1.92
CA GLU A 201 -25.53 -52.11 -1.68
C GLU A 201 -24.59 -50.99 -1.19
N CYS A 202 -23.51 -51.35 -0.50
CA CYS A 202 -22.52 -50.38 -0.04
C CYS A 202 -21.32 -50.34 -0.99
N SER A 203 -21.04 -49.16 -1.53
CA SER A 203 -19.85 -48.91 -2.35
C SER A 203 -18.83 -48.08 -1.59
N LYS A 204 -17.55 -48.33 -1.82
CA LYS A 204 -16.47 -47.64 -1.11
C LYS A 204 -16.38 -46.17 -1.56
N CYS A 205 -16.18 -45.26 -0.60
CA CYS A 205 -15.91 -43.86 -0.90
C CYS A 205 -14.59 -43.68 -1.67
N GLY A 206 -14.47 -42.54 -2.35
CA GLY A 206 -13.22 -42.11 -2.98
C GLY A 206 -12.04 -42.04 -2.00
N LYS A 207 -10.83 -41.86 -2.52
CA LYS A 207 -9.60 -41.92 -1.71
C LYS A 207 -9.63 -40.83 -0.60
N GLN A 208 -9.20 -41.20 0.62
CA GLN A 208 -9.10 -40.33 1.80
C GLN A 208 -10.40 -39.64 2.24
N CYS A 209 -11.55 -40.22 1.88
CA CYS A 209 -12.87 -39.74 2.24
C CYS A 209 -13.53 -40.64 3.31
N ILE A 210 -13.97 -40.03 4.42
CA ILE A 210 -14.63 -40.70 5.55
C ILE A 210 -16.12 -40.90 5.28
N THR A 211 -16.81 -39.86 4.82
CA THR A 211 -18.24 -39.94 4.45
C THR A 211 -18.45 -39.30 3.08
N CYS A 212 -19.17 -39.99 2.20
CA CYS A 212 -19.42 -39.55 0.83
C CYS A 212 -20.88 -39.79 0.42
N LEU A 213 -21.34 -39.04 -0.58
CA LEU A 213 -22.64 -39.23 -1.21
C LEU A 213 -22.56 -40.21 -2.39
N ASN A 214 -21.47 -40.12 -3.14
CA ASN A 214 -21.11 -41.02 -4.23
C ASN A 214 -19.57 -41.13 -4.31
N GLU A 215 -19.04 -41.90 -5.27
CA GLU A 215 -17.59 -42.09 -5.44
C GLU A 215 -16.79 -40.77 -5.55
N LYS A 216 -17.39 -39.72 -6.12
CA LYS A 216 -16.74 -38.43 -6.39
C LYS A 216 -17.04 -37.36 -5.34
N GLU A 217 -18.15 -37.49 -4.62
CA GLU A 217 -18.63 -36.45 -3.72
C GLU A 217 -18.36 -36.80 -2.26
N CYS A 218 -17.27 -36.26 -1.72
CA CYS A 218 -16.92 -36.37 -0.33
C CYS A 218 -17.54 -35.27 0.53
N ASN A 219 -18.11 -35.66 1.67
CA ASN A 219 -18.67 -34.78 2.69
C ASN A 219 -17.72 -34.56 3.88
N LYS A 220 -16.82 -35.51 4.15
CA LYS A 220 -15.82 -35.41 5.23
C LYS A 220 -14.55 -36.16 4.85
N CYS A 221 -13.40 -35.49 4.89
CA CYS A 221 -12.10 -36.09 4.62
C CYS A 221 -11.39 -36.49 5.91
N GLU A 222 -10.34 -37.30 5.77
CA GLU A 222 -9.36 -37.58 6.82
C GLU A 222 -8.70 -36.29 7.36
N GLU A 223 -8.06 -36.38 8.53
CA GLU A 223 -7.29 -35.26 9.08
C GLU A 223 -6.20 -34.83 8.08
N GLU A 224 -5.89 -33.53 8.02
CA GLU A 224 -4.95 -32.94 7.05
C GLU A 224 -5.47 -32.79 5.60
N TYR A 225 -6.70 -33.22 5.31
CA TYR A 225 -7.34 -33.03 4.00
C TYR A 225 -8.45 -31.98 4.03
N ILE A 226 -8.50 -31.15 2.98
CA ILE A 226 -9.47 -30.09 2.76
C ILE A 226 -10.41 -30.48 1.62
N ILE A 227 -11.70 -30.16 1.76
CA ILE A 227 -12.70 -30.40 0.71
C ILE A 227 -12.69 -29.24 -0.28
N ILE A 228 -12.30 -29.52 -1.53
CA ILE A 228 -12.39 -28.59 -2.66
C ILE A 228 -13.17 -29.27 -3.76
N ASN A 229 -14.25 -28.64 -4.24
CA ASN A 229 -15.13 -29.21 -5.27
C ASN A 229 -15.62 -30.64 -4.95
N LYS A 230 -15.87 -30.93 -3.66
CA LYS A 230 -16.26 -32.26 -3.15
C LYS A 230 -15.18 -33.34 -3.21
N GLU A 231 -13.93 -33.00 -3.53
CA GLU A 231 -12.78 -33.90 -3.44
C GLU A 231 -11.87 -33.57 -2.25
N CYS A 232 -11.21 -34.59 -1.71
CA CYS A 232 -10.26 -34.46 -0.59
C CYS A 232 -8.86 -34.16 -1.11
N ILE A 233 -8.36 -32.96 -0.82
CA ILE A 233 -7.02 -32.52 -1.23
C ILE A 233 -6.18 -32.29 0.03
N HIS A 234 -4.98 -32.87 0.05
CA HIS A 234 -4.05 -32.67 1.16
C HIS A 234 -3.65 -31.19 1.31
N TYR A 235 -3.62 -30.66 2.53
CA TYR A 235 -3.40 -29.23 2.78
C TYR A 235 -2.09 -28.69 2.18
N SER A 236 -1.04 -29.52 2.09
CA SER A 236 0.24 -29.11 1.49
C SER A 236 0.13 -28.76 0.00
N ASN A 237 -0.88 -29.28 -0.69
CA ASN A 237 -1.14 -28.95 -2.10
C ASN A 237 -1.89 -27.61 -2.24
N ILE A 238 -2.40 -27.06 -1.13
CA ILE A 238 -3.01 -25.73 -1.11
C ILE A 238 -1.91 -24.72 -0.84
N ASN A 239 -1.63 -23.90 -1.85
CA ASN A 239 -0.56 -22.90 -1.79
C ASN A 239 -0.72 -22.03 -0.54
N LYS A 240 0.32 -22.05 0.31
CA LYS A 240 0.43 -21.27 1.55
C LYS A 240 -0.52 -21.69 2.69
N CYS A 241 -1.29 -22.77 2.59
CA CYS A 241 -2.02 -23.31 3.76
C CYS A 241 -1.05 -24.07 4.68
N LYS A 242 -1.15 -23.85 6.00
CA LYS A 242 -0.27 -24.46 7.02
C LYS A 242 -0.98 -25.44 7.94
N GLU A 243 -2.23 -25.15 8.30
CA GLU A 243 -3.00 -25.96 9.23
C GLU A 243 -4.43 -26.11 8.70
N THR A 244 -5.07 -27.22 9.06
CA THR A 244 -6.46 -27.53 8.71
C THR A 244 -7.35 -27.66 9.94
N LYS A 245 -8.59 -27.19 9.86
CA LYS A 245 -9.62 -27.47 10.86
C LYS A 245 -10.97 -27.68 10.14
N ASN A 246 -11.71 -28.72 10.51
CA ASN A 246 -13.00 -29.07 9.91
C ASN A 246 -12.95 -29.21 8.37
N ASN A 247 -11.93 -29.88 7.83
CA ASN A 247 -11.69 -30.04 6.39
C ASN A 247 -11.64 -28.71 5.59
N LYS A 248 -11.22 -27.62 6.25
CA LYS A 248 -10.93 -26.30 5.68
C LYS A 248 -9.56 -25.81 6.14
N CYS A 249 -8.95 -24.89 5.39
CA CYS A 249 -7.71 -24.26 5.82
C CYS A 249 -7.97 -23.35 7.02
N SER A 250 -7.31 -23.59 8.14
CA SER A 250 -7.46 -22.81 9.37
C SER A 250 -6.36 -21.78 9.58
N LYS A 251 -5.23 -21.93 8.88
CA LYS A 251 -4.11 -21.00 9.01
C LYS A 251 -3.30 -20.96 7.72
N CYS A 252 -3.06 -19.74 7.24
CA CYS A 252 -2.23 -19.48 6.08
C CYS A 252 -0.81 -19.04 6.50
N SER A 253 0.11 -19.06 5.54
CA SER A 253 1.47 -18.54 5.72
C SER A 253 1.45 -17.01 5.85
N PHE A 254 2.52 -16.46 6.44
CA PHE A 254 2.73 -15.02 6.61
C PHE A 254 2.44 -14.27 5.29
N TRP A 255 1.61 -13.21 5.34
CA TRP A 255 1.05 -12.41 4.21
C TRP A 255 -0.21 -12.94 3.49
N TYR A 256 -0.84 -13.99 4.02
CA TYR A 256 -2.04 -14.55 3.40
C TYR A 256 -3.17 -14.74 4.42
N GLY A 257 -4.38 -14.36 4.01
CA GLY A 257 -5.64 -14.53 4.73
C GLY A 257 -6.50 -15.63 4.11
N ILE A 258 -7.39 -16.21 4.91
CA ILE A 258 -8.29 -17.29 4.48
C ILE A 258 -9.46 -16.66 3.70
N ASN A 259 -9.85 -17.23 2.55
CA ASN A 259 -11.07 -16.80 1.85
C ASN A 259 -12.35 -17.21 2.62
N GLU A 260 -13.48 -16.56 2.35
CA GLU A 260 -14.76 -16.83 3.05
C GLU A 260 -15.17 -18.32 3.05
N GLU A 261 -14.77 -19.06 2.01
CA GLU A 261 -15.07 -20.48 1.88
C GLU A 261 -14.11 -21.40 2.66
N GLY A 262 -12.91 -20.94 3.01
CA GLY A 262 -11.86 -21.72 3.70
C GLY A 262 -11.06 -22.66 2.80
N THR A 263 -11.06 -22.42 1.49
CA THR A 263 -10.48 -23.30 0.45
C THR A 263 -9.16 -22.77 -0.11
N LYS A 264 -8.86 -21.47 0.05
CA LYS A 264 -7.65 -20.82 -0.49
C LYS A 264 -7.12 -19.74 0.45
N CYS A 265 -5.81 -19.53 0.38
CA CYS A 265 -5.11 -18.46 1.07
C CYS A 265 -4.84 -17.31 0.09
N ASN A 266 -5.56 -16.20 0.22
CA ASN A 266 -5.40 -15.01 -0.61
C ASN A 266 -4.42 -14.04 0.03
N LYS A 267 -3.70 -13.26 -0.79
CA LYS A 267 -2.75 -12.26 -0.27
C LYS A 267 -3.52 -11.20 0.52
N GLU A 268 -3.17 -11.03 1.78
CA GLU A 268 -3.78 -10.04 2.66
C GLU A 268 -2.72 -9.04 3.11
N ILE A 269 -2.99 -7.75 2.90
CA ILE A 269 -2.04 -6.68 3.22
C ILE A 269 -2.05 -6.48 4.73
N VAL A 270 -0.89 -6.66 5.33
CA VAL A 270 -0.69 -6.55 6.77
C VAL A 270 -0.45 -5.08 7.13
N TRP A 271 -1.54 -4.32 7.32
CA TRP A 271 -1.54 -2.86 7.51
C TRP A 271 -0.61 -2.37 8.63
N TRP A 272 -0.43 -3.16 9.70
CA TRP A 272 0.45 -2.78 10.81
C TRP A 272 1.94 -2.72 10.41
N MET A 273 2.37 -3.49 9.40
CA MET A 273 3.74 -3.39 8.89
C MET A 273 3.97 -2.10 8.08
N ILE A 274 2.94 -1.61 7.38
CA ILE A 274 2.99 -0.31 6.68
C ILE A 274 3.05 0.82 7.71
N MET A 275 2.28 0.72 8.80
CA MET A 275 2.35 1.68 9.91
C MET A 275 3.73 1.69 10.58
N ILE A 276 4.37 0.53 10.77
CA ILE A 276 5.76 0.46 11.27
C ILE A 276 6.73 1.16 10.31
N ILE A 277 6.60 0.95 9.01
CA ILE A 277 7.45 1.61 8.01
C ILE A 277 7.25 3.14 8.04
N ILE A 278 6.00 3.62 8.14
CA ILE A 278 5.69 5.05 8.26
C ILE A 278 6.28 5.64 9.54
N ILE A 279 6.16 4.94 10.68
CA ILE A 279 6.74 5.36 11.95
C ILE A 279 8.27 5.42 11.87
N ILE A 280 8.92 4.44 11.24
CA ILE A 280 10.38 4.45 11.04
C ILE A 280 10.79 5.64 10.17
N ILE A 281 10.06 5.93 9.09
CA ILE A 281 10.32 7.09 8.22
C ILE A 281 10.15 8.40 9.02
N LEU A 282 9.11 8.52 9.85
CA LEU A 282 8.91 9.69 10.70
C LEU A 282 10.05 9.87 11.71
N ILE A 283 10.52 8.78 12.33
CA ILE A 283 11.68 8.82 13.24
C ILE A 283 12.94 9.28 12.50
N ILE A 284 13.18 8.78 11.29
CA ILE A 284 14.33 9.20 10.47
C ILE A 284 14.23 10.70 10.13
N ILE A 285 13.05 11.20 9.77
CA ILE A 285 12.82 12.63 9.51
C ILE A 285 13.11 13.47 10.75
N ILE A 286 12.64 13.04 11.93
CA ILE A 286 12.91 13.73 13.20
C ILE A 286 14.42 13.77 13.49
N ILE A 287 15.14 12.67 13.29
CA ILE A 287 16.59 12.60 13.48
C ILE A 287 17.31 13.57 12.52
N ILE A 288 16.90 13.63 11.24
CA ILE A 288 17.46 14.56 10.25
C ILE A 288 17.22 16.01 10.69
N ILE A 289 16.02 16.35 11.16
CA ILE A 289 15.70 17.69 11.65
C ILE A 289 16.58 18.06 12.85
N ILE A 290 16.78 17.14 13.81
CA ILE A 290 17.65 17.36 14.97
C ILE A 290 19.10 17.61 14.52
N ILE A 291 19.62 16.82 13.57
CA ILE A 291 20.97 16.99 13.03
C ILE A 291 21.10 18.37 12.35
N ILE A 292 20.10 18.79 11.57
CA ILE A 292 20.08 20.11 10.92
C ILE A 292 20.11 21.22 11.98
N ILE A 293 19.30 21.13 13.04
CA ILE A 293 19.29 22.12 14.14
C ILE A 293 20.66 22.20 14.82
N ILE A 294 21.27 21.05 15.13
CA ILE A 294 22.61 21.00 15.73
C ILE A 294 23.65 21.65 14.80
N MET A 295 23.59 21.34 13.51
CA MET A 295 24.49 21.90 12.50
C MET A 295 24.32 23.41 12.36
N ILE A 296 23.07 23.92 12.32
CA ILE A 296 22.79 25.36 12.28
C ILE A 296 23.35 26.04 13.53
N ASN A 297 23.07 25.51 14.72
CA ASN A 297 23.60 26.06 15.97
C ASN A 297 25.14 26.03 16.01
N TYR A 298 25.75 24.97 15.49
CA TYR A 298 27.21 24.89 15.36
C TYR A 298 27.77 25.96 14.42
N ILE A 299 27.13 26.17 13.26
CA ILE A 299 27.53 27.20 12.29
C ILE A 299 27.36 28.60 12.88
N ILE A 300 26.24 28.90 13.55
CA ILE A 300 25.99 30.19 14.21
C ILE A 300 27.07 30.46 15.25
N LYS A 301 27.30 29.51 16.16
CA LYS A 301 28.31 29.64 17.21
C LYS A 301 29.73 29.80 16.65
N ARG A 302 30.04 29.12 15.54
CA ARG A 302 31.33 29.27 14.85
C ARG A 302 31.45 30.63 14.17
N LYS A 303 30.37 31.14 13.58
CA LYS A 303 30.33 32.48 12.95
C LYS A 303 30.50 33.57 14.01
N GLU A 304 29.78 33.49 15.13
CA GLU A 304 29.92 34.41 16.27
C GLU A 304 31.35 34.43 16.81
N LYS A 305 31.96 33.25 17.01
CA LYS A 305 33.35 33.16 17.45
C LYS A 305 34.32 33.82 16.48
N LYS A 306 34.14 33.58 15.16
CA LYS A 306 34.97 34.21 14.12
C LYS A 306 34.78 35.73 14.05
N GLU A 307 33.56 36.23 14.26
CA GLU A 307 33.30 37.67 14.30
C GLU A 307 33.97 38.29 15.54
N GLN A 308 33.86 37.67 16.71
CA GLN A 308 34.56 38.12 17.92
C GLN A 308 36.09 38.12 17.76
N GLU A 309 36.67 37.08 17.14
CA GLU A 309 38.12 37.01 16.86
C GLU A 309 38.62 38.10 15.90
N LYS A 310 37.76 38.63 15.02
CA LYS A 310 38.12 39.75 14.13
C LYS A 310 38.10 41.10 14.83
N THR A 311 37.23 41.28 15.81
CA THR A 311 36.98 42.59 16.44
C THR A 311 37.62 42.73 17.81
N THR A 312 38.17 41.65 18.39
CA THR A 312 38.69 41.64 19.77
C THR A 312 39.98 40.86 19.88
N THR A 313 40.97 41.43 20.57
CA THR A 313 42.28 40.81 20.80
C THR A 313 42.33 40.25 22.21
N ILE A 314 42.11 38.94 22.36
CA ILE A 314 42.24 38.23 23.64
C ILE A 314 43.57 37.48 23.67
N PHE A 315 44.32 37.60 24.76
CA PHE A 315 45.63 36.96 24.92
C PHE A 315 45.86 36.46 26.36
N LYS A 316 46.75 35.48 26.53
CA LYS A 316 47.14 34.99 27.85
C LYS A 316 48.06 35.99 28.52
N ILE A 317 47.74 36.36 29.77
CA ILE A 317 48.53 37.33 30.56
C ILE A 317 49.97 36.82 30.71
N SER A 318 50.14 35.53 31.03
CA SER A 318 51.45 34.89 31.24
C SER A 318 52.34 34.80 29.99
N GLN A 319 51.76 35.03 28.80
CA GLN A 319 52.49 35.00 27.52
C GLN A 319 52.69 36.41 26.95
N SER A 320 52.34 37.46 27.71
CA SER A 320 52.46 38.84 27.29
C SER A 320 53.61 39.55 27.99
N ASN A 321 54.22 40.54 27.33
CA ASN A 321 55.22 41.43 27.93
C ASN A 321 54.57 42.65 28.61
N ILE A 322 53.25 42.68 28.74
CA ILE A 322 52.50 43.81 29.28
C ILE A 322 52.57 43.76 30.81
N LYS A 323 52.98 44.86 31.43
CA LYS A 323 52.96 45.02 32.88
C LYS A 323 51.55 45.38 33.31
N PHE A 324 50.92 44.48 34.07
CA PHE A 324 49.59 44.68 34.60
C PHE A 324 49.64 45.20 36.05
N ILE A 325 48.66 46.05 36.38
CA ILE A 325 48.45 46.66 37.68
C ILE A 325 47.08 46.22 38.18
N SER A 326 46.99 45.79 39.43
CA SER A 326 45.71 45.38 40.02
C SER A 326 44.78 46.57 40.28
N LEU A 327 43.51 46.41 39.87
CA LEU A 327 42.38 47.25 40.27
C LEU A 327 41.60 46.65 41.45
N GLY A 328 42.00 45.46 41.92
CA GLY A 328 41.29 44.68 42.93
C GLY A 328 40.28 43.70 42.34
N ASP A 329 39.81 42.77 43.17
CA ASP A 329 38.85 41.71 42.81
C ASP A 329 39.28 40.84 41.62
N GLY A 330 40.58 40.69 41.40
CA GLY A 330 41.13 39.94 40.26
C GLY A 330 40.94 40.61 38.91
N ILE A 331 40.59 41.90 38.88
CA ILE A 331 40.66 42.73 37.66
C ILE A 331 42.01 43.43 37.64
N ILE A 332 42.70 43.31 36.51
CA ILE A 332 44.01 43.94 36.28
C ILE A 332 43.97 44.78 35.01
N THR A 333 44.80 45.81 34.94
CA THR A 333 44.88 46.71 33.76
C THR A 333 46.33 47.09 33.45
N ASN A 334 46.67 47.39 32.21
CA ASN A 334 47.98 47.96 31.88
C ASN A 334 48.11 49.45 32.29
N LYS A 335 46.98 50.17 32.38
CA LYS A 335 46.94 51.61 32.69
C LYS A 335 45.81 51.92 33.69
N LYS A 336 46.12 52.67 34.76
CA LYS A 336 45.13 53.23 35.70
C LYS A 336 44.65 54.62 35.32
N GLU A 337 45.48 55.32 34.55
CA GLU A 337 45.23 56.63 33.99
C GLU A 337 45.59 56.59 32.50
N ILE A 338 44.69 57.10 31.66
CA ILE A 338 44.91 57.27 30.22
C ILE A 338 45.12 58.75 29.98
N GLU A 339 46.32 59.11 29.52
CA GLU A 339 46.62 60.45 29.05
C GLU A 339 46.40 60.48 27.54
N ILE A 340 45.35 61.16 27.11
CA ILE A 340 44.96 61.26 25.70
C ILE A 340 45.96 62.18 25.00
N GLY A 341 46.47 61.77 23.84
CA GLY A 341 47.32 62.60 23.00
C GLY A 341 48.79 62.59 23.39
N GLU A 342 49.22 61.70 24.30
CA GLU A 342 50.63 61.50 24.66
C GLU A 342 51.40 62.79 25.04
N GLY A 343 50.70 63.79 25.60
CA GLY A 343 51.27 65.08 25.98
C GLY A 343 51.17 66.18 24.90
N GLU A 344 50.61 65.88 23.73
CA GLU A 344 50.25 66.85 22.71
C GLU A 344 48.82 67.37 22.90
N GLU A 345 48.56 68.57 22.38
CA GLU A 345 47.23 69.17 22.39
C GLU A 345 46.28 68.45 21.41
N ILE A 346 45.10 68.10 21.89
CA ILE A 346 44.10 67.33 21.16
C ILE A 346 43.32 68.24 20.20
N GLU A 347 43.21 67.84 18.94
CA GLU A 347 42.32 68.51 17.99
C GLU A 347 40.84 68.37 18.41
N VAL A 348 40.15 69.50 18.55
CA VAL A 348 38.71 69.53 18.83
C VAL A 348 37.93 68.89 17.66
N ASN A 349 36.88 68.13 17.97
CA ASN A 349 36.03 67.37 17.06
C ASN A 349 36.73 66.26 16.27
N LYS A 350 37.96 65.91 16.61
CA LYS A 350 38.65 64.75 16.04
C LYS A 350 38.54 63.57 16.97
N GLU A 351 38.24 62.41 16.40
CA GLU A 351 38.21 61.17 17.15
C GLU A 351 39.65 60.68 17.40
N ILE A 352 39.97 60.41 18.66
CA ILE A 352 41.23 59.82 19.10
C ILE A 352 40.98 58.40 19.56
N ARG A 353 41.91 57.50 19.26
CA ARG A 353 41.89 56.10 19.66
C ARG A 353 43.01 55.82 20.65
N GLU A 354 42.63 55.35 21.83
CA GLU A 354 43.54 54.88 22.88
C GLU A 354 43.34 53.38 23.13
N LEU A 355 44.40 52.69 23.59
CA LEU A 355 44.36 51.27 23.92
C LEU A 355 44.54 51.02 25.41
N ILE A 356 43.66 50.21 25.98
CA ILE A 356 43.77 49.69 27.35
C ILE A 356 43.58 48.16 27.34
N CYS A 357 44.41 47.46 28.09
CA CYS A 357 44.30 46.01 28.27
C CYS A 357 43.70 45.72 29.64
N ILE A 358 42.58 45.01 29.68
CA ILE A 358 41.93 44.58 30.92
C ILE A 358 42.02 43.07 31.04
N GLY A 359 42.55 42.60 32.16
CA GLY A 359 42.77 41.19 32.47
C GLY A 359 41.90 40.67 33.60
N ASN A 360 41.69 39.36 33.57
CA ASN A 360 41.04 38.60 34.64
C ASN A 360 42.04 37.62 35.25
N GLU A 361 42.46 37.88 36.49
CA GLU A 361 43.37 37.01 37.25
C GLU A 361 42.63 35.87 37.96
N ASN A 362 41.32 36.00 38.17
CA ASN A 362 40.53 34.97 38.83
C ASN A 362 40.26 33.80 37.90
N LYS A 363 40.12 32.58 38.44
CA LYS A 363 39.83 31.37 37.64
C LYS A 363 38.48 31.42 36.90
N GLU A 364 37.52 32.14 37.46
CA GLU A 364 36.14 32.20 36.94
C GLU A 364 36.02 33.19 35.78
N LYS A 365 35.16 32.88 34.80
CA LYS A 365 34.93 33.76 33.64
C LYS A 365 34.21 35.03 34.07
N LYS A 366 34.69 36.18 33.60
CA LYS A 366 34.11 37.49 33.91
C LYS A 366 33.64 38.20 32.64
N LYS A 367 32.41 38.71 32.67
CA LYS A 367 31.88 39.63 31.67
C LYS A 367 32.30 41.05 32.05
N ILE A 368 33.05 41.73 31.17
CA ILE A 368 33.60 43.06 31.39
C ILE A 368 32.98 44.04 30.38
N GLN A 369 32.57 45.20 30.87
CA GLN A 369 32.07 46.33 30.09
C GLN A 369 32.76 47.60 30.59
N ILE A 370 33.09 48.51 29.67
CA ILE A 370 33.62 49.83 29.98
C ILE A 370 32.49 50.84 29.75
N SER A 371 32.20 51.69 30.74
CA SER A 371 31.18 52.73 30.66
C SER A 371 31.68 54.05 31.25
N SER A 372 31.24 55.17 30.69
CA SER A 372 31.30 56.46 31.38
C SER A 372 30.19 56.55 32.43
N LYS A 373 30.40 57.36 33.47
CA LYS A 373 29.43 57.56 34.57
C LYS A 373 28.19 58.33 34.13
N GLU A 374 28.36 59.32 33.26
CA GLU A 374 27.30 60.21 32.77
C GLU A 374 27.53 60.52 31.28
N GLU A 375 26.44 60.77 30.54
CA GLU A 375 26.53 61.35 29.20
C GLU A 375 27.00 62.80 29.34
N ASN A 376 28.21 63.09 28.84
CA ASN A 376 28.74 64.44 28.86
C ASN A 376 28.52 65.10 27.50
N GLU A 377 27.95 66.31 27.48
CA GLU A 377 27.70 67.01 26.22
C GLU A 377 29.01 67.49 25.56
N LYS A 378 30.11 67.63 26.32
CA LYS A 378 31.42 68.13 25.87
C LYS A 378 32.29 67.07 25.20
N TYR A 379 32.06 65.78 25.44
CA TYR A 379 32.83 64.71 24.83
C TYR A 379 32.02 63.42 24.70
N SER A 380 32.34 62.63 23.69
CA SER A 380 31.78 61.28 23.52
C SER A 380 32.87 60.23 23.68
N ILE A 381 32.57 59.20 24.46
CA ILE A 381 33.45 58.04 24.67
C ILE A 381 32.71 56.80 24.19
N ARG A 382 33.34 56.02 23.31
CA ARG A 382 32.86 54.69 22.90
C ARG A 382 34.00 53.68 22.98
N THR A 383 33.67 52.41 23.13
CA THR A 383 34.69 51.36 23.27
C THR A 383 34.50 50.24 22.26
N ASN A 384 35.58 49.57 21.88
CA ASN A 384 35.54 48.33 21.11
C ASN A 384 36.50 47.31 21.74
N PRO A 385 36.00 46.16 22.22
CA PRO A 385 34.59 45.78 22.28
C PRO A 385 33.80 46.59 23.33
N ASN A 386 32.51 46.81 23.08
CA ASN A 386 31.60 47.39 24.09
C ASN A 386 31.48 46.48 25.33
N ILE A 387 31.45 45.17 25.13
CA ILE A 387 31.32 44.17 26.19
C ILE A 387 31.97 42.85 25.76
N ILE A 388 32.64 42.18 26.70
CA ILE A 388 33.34 40.92 26.41
C ILE A 388 33.38 39.99 27.62
N THR A 389 33.52 38.69 27.37
CA THR A 389 33.76 37.69 28.42
C THR A 389 35.20 37.22 28.38
N ILE A 390 35.91 37.34 29.50
CA ILE A 390 37.33 37.01 29.63
C ILE A 390 37.50 35.83 30.59
N GLU A 391 38.22 34.81 30.14
CA GLU A 391 38.58 33.64 30.95
C GLU A 391 39.68 33.96 31.97
N GLY A 392 39.78 33.17 33.04
CA GLY A 392 40.85 33.34 34.02
C GLY A 392 42.24 33.16 33.43
N GLY A 393 43.15 34.09 33.73
CA GLY A 393 44.50 34.13 33.19
C GLY A 393 44.63 34.78 31.80
N TYR A 394 43.54 35.34 31.26
CA TYR A 394 43.52 36.07 30.00
C TYR A 394 43.23 37.56 30.19
N ALA A 395 43.62 38.34 29.19
CA ALA A 395 43.31 39.76 29.05
C ALA A 395 42.75 40.04 27.66
N CYS A 396 41.97 41.12 27.56
CA CYS A 396 41.45 41.66 26.32
C CYS A 396 41.96 43.08 26.12
N GLU A 397 42.33 43.40 24.89
CA GLU A 397 42.56 44.76 24.44
C GLU A 397 41.21 45.44 24.17
N PHE A 398 41.04 46.65 24.70
CA PHE A 398 39.92 47.55 24.44
C PHE A 398 40.46 48.80 23.76
N GLU A 399 39.84 49.13 22.64
CA GLU A 399 39.98 50.41 21.97
C GLU A 399 38.99 51.39 22.60
N ILE A 400 39.49 52.52 23.08
CA ILE A 400 38.67 53.61 23.58
C ILE A 400 38.77 54.74 22.57
N PHE A 401 37.63 55.12 22.01
CA PHE A 401 37.52 56.23 21.09
C PHE A 401 36.89 57.41 21.81
N ILE A 402 37.57 58.55 21.74
CA ILE A 402 37.21 59.78 22.46
C ILE A 402 37.14 60.92 21.46
N THR A 403 36.06 61.68 21.47
CA THR A 403 35.92 62.93 20.70
C THR A 403 35.57 64.06 21.65
N ILE A 404 36.40 65.09 21.71
CA ILE A 404 36.18 66.28 22.55
C ILE A 404 35.61 67.39 21.66
N LYS A 405 34.48 67.98 22.04
CA LYS A 405 33.67 68.84 21.14
C LYS A 405 33.95 70.34 21.26
N CYS A 406 34.71 70.75 22.27
CA CYS A 406 35.06 72.13 22.55
C CYS A 406 36.48 72.24 23.15
N THR A 407 37.02 73.47 23.17
CA THR A 407 38.30 73.80 23.78
C THR A 407 38.22 73.64 25.30
N THR A 408 38.77 72.57 25.87
CA THR A 408 38.67 72.27 27.31
C THR A 408 39.79 71.34 27.81
N LYS A 409 39.91 71.19 29.14
CA LYS A 409 40.72 70.16 29.80
C LYS A 409 39.81 69.05 30.28
N ILE A 410 39.98 67.84 29.73
CA ILE A 410 39.20 66.67 30.15
C ILE A 410 39.88 66.00 31.35
N LYS A 411 39.09 65.74 32.39
CA LYS A 411 39.48 64.91 33.54
C LYS A 411 38.27 64.10 33.98
N GLU A 412 38.18 62.87 33.47
CA GLU A 412 37.01 62.01 33.64
C GLU A 412 37.38 60.68 34.30
N GLN A 413 36.41 60.05 34.95
CA GLN A 413 36.50 58.70 35.51
C GLN A 413 35.65 57.72 34.70
N ILE A 414 36.29 56.71 34.10
CA ILE A 414 35.62 55.61 33.42
C ILE A 414 35.43 54.44 34.39
N MET A 415 34.27 53.82 34.32
CA MET A 415 33.92 52.61 35.07
C MET A 415 34.18 51.35 34.23
N ILE A 416 34.91 50.41 34.81
CA ILE A 416 35.04 49.02 34.36
C ILE A 416 34.07 48.20 35.19
N ILE A 417 32.98 47.78 34.58
CA ILE A 417 31.92 46.97 35.18
C ILE A 417 32.24 45.50 34.89
N SER A 418 32.36 44.69 35.93
CA SER A 418 32.69 43.27 35.84
C SER A 418 31.65 42.41 36.55
N LYS A 419 31.15 41.38 35.88
CA LYS A 419 30.24 40.38 36.44
C LYS A 419 30.77 38.96 36.26
N THR A 420 30.85 38.21 37.34
CA THR A 420 31.21 36.79 37.29
C THR A 420 30.08 35.97 36.68
N LEU A 421 30.38 35.18 35.64
CA LEU A 421 29.38 34.30 35.02
C LEU A 421 29.06 33.12 35.95
N ASN A 422 27.79 32.72 36.02
CA ASN A 422 27.28 31.58 36.82
C ASN A 422 27.25 31.77 38.34
N LYS A 423 27.38 33.01 38.83
CA LYS A 423 27.11 33.37 40.23
C LYS A 423 26.11 34.52 40.29
N THR A 424 25.20 34.48 41.25
CA THR A 424 24.32 35.60 41.63
C THR A 424 25.10 36.66 42.44
N GLN A 425 26.33 36.95 42.04
CA GLN A 425 27.12 38.02 42.65
C GLN A 425 26.76 39.37 42.04
N GLU A 426 26.88 40.42 42.86
CA GLU A 426 26.74 41.82 42.45
C GLU A 426 27.81 42.22 41.41
N GLU A 427 27.51 43.26 40.65
CA GLU A 427 28.44 43.83 39.67
C GLU A 427 29.58 44.54 40.39
N ILE A 428 30.81 44.22 40.01
CA ILE A 428 32.01 44.82 40.55
C ILE A 428 32.38 46.00 39.66
N ILE A 429 32.44 47.20 40.25
CA ILE A 429 32.79 48.42 39.53
C ILE A 429 34.20 48.86 39.93
N LYS A 430 35.08 48.99 38.94
CA LYS A 430 36.42 49.56 39.07
C LYS A 430 36.52 50.85 38.27
N ILE A 431 37.41 51.75 38.67
CA ILE A 431 37.52 53.08 38.07
C ILE A 431 38.93 53.28 37.53
N ILE A 432 39.02 53.87 36.34
CA ILE A 432 40.25 54.42 35.74
C ILE A 432 40.02 55.90 35.42
N SER A 433 41.08 56.70 35.41
CA SER A 433 41.00 58.11 35.01
C SER A 433 41.38 58.30 33.54
N ILE A 434 40.76 59.27 32.89
CA ILE A 434 41.23 59.84 31.63
C ILE A 434 41.57 61.31 31.84
N LYS A 435 42.70 61.75 31.28
CA LYS A 435 43.13 63.14 31.23
C LYS A 435 43.54 63.54 29.82
N GLY A 436 43.33 64.80 29.47
CA GLY A 436 43.76 65.36 28.21
C GLY A 436 43.47 66.85 28.14
N GLU A 437 44.11 67.54 27.20
CA GLU A 437 43.91 68.96 26.95
C GLU A 437 43.80 69.18 25.45
N THR A 438 42.81 69.94 25.02
CA THR A 438 42.62 70.28 23.61
C THR A 438 43.41 71.51 23.21
N GLN A 439 43.74 71.61 21.92
CA GLN A 439 44.20 72.87 21.34
C GLN A 439 43.14 73.96 21.47
N ILE A 440 43.60 75.21 21.53
CA ILE A 440 42.71 76.37 21.48
C ILE A 440 42.05 76.44 20.10
N SER A 441 40.72 76.49 20.07
CA SER A 441 39.93 76.63 18.85
C SER A 441 38.80 77.64 19.02
N THR A 442 38.13 77.97 17.92
CA THR A 442 36.90 78.78 17.94
C THR A 442 35.69 78.04 18.52
N ARG A 443 35.80 76.74 18.84
CA ARG A 443 34.77 75.99 19.56
C ARG A 443 34.99 76.15 21.06
N LEU A 444 34.19 76.98 21.70
CA LEU A 444 34.36 77.39 23.10
C LEU A 444 33.67 76.43 24.06
N ASP A 445 34.25 76.24 25.24
CA ASP A 445 33.60 75.55 26.36
C ASP A 445 32.50 76.45 26.93
N PRO A 446 31.23 76.00 26.98
CA PRO A 446 30.15 76.81 27.52
C PRO A 446 30.34 77.19 28.98
N ASP A 447 31.11 76.42 29.76
CA ASP A 447 31.31 76.71 31.19
C ASP A 447 32.26 77.91 31.41
N GLU A 448 33.00 78.32 30.37
CA GLU A 448 33.81 79.56 30.42
C GLU A 448 32.99 80.82 30.15
N ILE A 449 31.71 80.68 29.77
CA ILE A 449 30.86 81.78 29.33
C ILE A 449 29.89 82.14 30.45
N LYS A 450 30.02 83.38 30.95
CA LYS A 450 29.14 83.91 31.98
C LYS A 450 28.13 84.86 31.34
N GLU A 451 26.89 84.43 31.29
CA GLU A 451 25.78 85.28 30.86
C GLU A 451 25.36 86.25 31.97
N GLU A 452 25.11 87.51 31.61
CA GLU A 452 24.53 88.51 32.50
C GLU A 452 23.07 88.81 32.10
N HIS A 453 22.80 90.00 31.54
CA HIS A 453 21.46 90.45 31.20
C HIS A 453 21.25 90.54 29.69
N LYS A 454 20.00 90.43 29.27
CA LYS A 454 19.59 90.53 27.87
C LYS A 454 19.71 91.98 27.39
N ILE A 455 20.35 92.18 26.24
CA ILE A 455 20.53 93.50 25.60
C ILE A 455 19.75 93.65 24.30
N GLY A 456 19.32 92.54 23.68
CA GLY A 456 18.52 92.60 22.46
C GLY A 456 17.88 91.26 22.09
N GLU A 457 16.88 91.30 21.24
CA GLU A 457 16.27 90.12 20.62
C GLU A 457 15.87 90.44 19.19
N GLY A 458 16.17 89.52 18.28
CA GLY A 458 15.77 89.61 16.87
C GLY A 458 15.21 88.29 16.35
N SER A 459 15.08 88.22 15.03
CA SER A 459 14.68 87.00 14.31
C SER A 459 15.68 85.86 14.52
N PHE A 460 16.98 86.18 14.50
CA PHE A 460 18.06 85.19 14.53
C PHE A 460 18.45 84.70 15.93
N GLY A 461 17.93 85.30 17.00
CA GLY A 461 18.40 84.98 18.34
C GLY A 461 18.12 86.03 19.41
N ILE A 462 18.61 85.75 20.61
CA ILE A 462 18.61 86.66 21.75
C ILE A 462 20.06 87.01 22.05
N VAL A 463 20.35 88.30 22.23
CA VAL A 463 21.69 88.79 22.56
C VAL A 463 21.73 89.18 24.04
N TYR A 464 22.68 88.62 24.75
CA TYR A 464 23.00 88.93 26.14
C TYR A 464 24.37 89.63 26.19
N ILE A 465 24.56 90.49 27.17
CA ILE A 465 25.90 90.87 27.59
C ILE A 465 26.43 89.81 28.56
N GLY A 466 27.75 89.62 28.60
CA GLY A 466 28.38 88.69 29.52
C GLY A 466 29.88 88.85 29.59
N GLU A 467 30.53 87.85 30.17
CA GLU A 467 31.98 87.79 30.35
C GLU A 467 32.55 86.49 29.76
N PHE A 468 33.64 86.61 29.00
CA PHE A 468 34.44 85.48 28.53
C PHE A 468 35.92 85.78 28.76
N ARG A 469 36.58 84.97 29.58
CA ARG A 469 38.01 85.09 29.96
C ARG A 469 38.40 86.52 30.40
N GLY A 470 37.52 87.18 31.16
CA GLY A 470 37.71 88.55 31.66
C GLY A 470 37.38 89.68 30.68
N ASN A 471 36.99 89.35 29.44
CA ASN A 471 36.52 90.34 28.46
C ASN A 471 35.00 90.46 28.52
N GLN A 472 34.49 91.70 28.42
CA GLN A 472 33.06 91.95 28.26
C GLN A 472 32.63 91.61 26.83
N VAL A 473 31.65 90.74 26.68
CA VAL A 473 31.25 90.15 25.38
C VAL A 473 29.76 90.26 25.13
N ALA A 474 29.39 90.25 23.85
CA ALA A 474 28.03 90.01 23.40
C ALA A 474 27.86 88.52 23.06
N ILE A 475 26.89 87.88 23.72
CA ILE A 475 26.53 86.47 23.60
C ILE A 475 25.25 86.39 22.78
N LYS A 476 25.36 86.04 21.51
CA LYS A 476 24.21 85.82 20.62
C LYS A 476 23.78 84.36 20.74
N LYS A 477 22.76 84.08 21.55
CA LYS A 477 22.11 82.77 21.66
C LYS A 477 21.20 82.55 20.46
N MET A 478 21.38 81.43 19.79
CA MET A 478 20.59 81.10 18.61
C MET A 478 19.27 80.43 19.02
N LYS A 479 18.18 80.72 18.29
CA LYS A 479 16.87 80.10 18.55
C LYS A 479 16.77 78.79 17.73
N GLN A 480 16.42 77.69 18.38
CA GLN A 480 15.96 76.43 17.77
C GLN A 480 16.93 75.67 16.81
N ILE A 481 18.24 75.96 16.82
CA ILE A 481 19.20 75.29 15.92
C ILE A 481 19.42 73.80 16.23
N ASP A 482 19.20 73.36 17.48
CA ASP A 482 19.62 72.02 17.95
C ASP A 482 18.96 70.82 17.26
N LYS A 483 17.90 71.03 16.46
CA LYS A 483 17.08 69.95 15.87
C LYS A 483 17.17 69.81 14.36
N ASP A 484 17.79 70.78 13.68
CA ASP A 484 17.91 70.78 12.22
C ASP A 484 19.39 70.75 11.81
N GLU A 485 19.81 69.66 11.16
CA GLU A 485 21.19 69.52 10.67
C GLU A 485 21.56 70.60 9.65
N ASP A 486 20.61 71.12 8.88
CA ASP A 486 20.88 72.13 7.87
C ASP A 486 21.08 73.51 8.51
N GLU A 487 20.30 73.85 9.55
CA GLU A 487 20.52 75.08 10.34
C GLU A 487 21.88 75.04 11.05
N MET A 488 22.30 73.88 11.57
CA MET A 488 23.60 73.73 12.21
C MET A 488 24.77 73.86 11.22
N LYS A 489 24.60 73.38 9.97
CA LYS A 489 25.58 73.60 8.90
C LYS A 489 25.67 75.07 8.49
N GLU A 490 24.55 75.79 8.45
CA GLU A 490 24.54 77.23 8.19
C GLU A 490 25.24 78.01 9.30
N PHE A 491 24.98 77.65 10.56
CA PHE A 491 25.68 78.20 11.72
C PHE A 491 27.19 77.98 11.65
N GLU A 492 27.63 76.75 11.35
CA GLU A 492 29.05 76.44 11.22
C GLU A 492 29.72 77.23 10.09
N LYS A 493 29.02 77.44 8.96
CA LYS A 493 29.49 78.33 7.88
C LYS A 493 29.63 79.78 8.33
N GLU A 494 28.68 80.31 9.12
CA GLU A 494 28.73 81.66 9.67
C GLU A 494 29.94 81.81 10.60
N VAL A 495 30.16 80.84 11.50
CA VAL A 495 31.32 80.80 12.39
C VAL A 495 32.64 80.77 11.60
N MET A 496 32.74 79.89 10.60
CA MET A 496 33.93 79.80 9.74
C MET A 496 34.19 81.07 8.92
N MET A 497 33.15 81.85 8.61
CA MET A 497 33.30 83.14 7.94
C MET A 497 33.85 84.19 8.91
N LEU A 498 33.24 84.30 10.10
CA LEU A 498 33.63 85.29 11.10
C LEU A 498 35.04 85.09 11.64
N ASP A 499 35.48 83.85 11.77
CA ASP A 499 36.84 83.53 12.23
C ASP A 499 37.94 84.10 11.30
N LYS A 500 37.63 84.30 10.01
CA LYS A 500 38.58 84.84 9.03
C LYS A 500 38.80 86.35 9.13
N PHE A 501 37.97 87.09 9.87
CA PHE A 501 38.06 88.54 9.95
C PHE A 501 38.76 88.99 11.23
N ARG A 502 39.90 89.69 11.06
CA ARG A 502 40.64 90.33 12.15
C ARG A 502 41.00 91.76 11.71
N SER A 503 40.34 92.75 12.31
CA SER A 503 40.56 94.18 12.05
C SER A 503 40.05 95.01 13.22
N GLU A 504 40.68 96.15 13.51
CA GLU A 504 40.21 97.10 14.53
C GLU A 504 38.85 97.73 14.19
N TYR A 505 38.41 97.65 12.93
CA TYR A 505 37.14 98.21 12.44
C TYR A 505 36.02 97.17 12.33
N ILE A 506 36.26 95.92 12.71
CA ILE A 506 35.29 94.83 12.70
C ILE A 506 35.16 94.31 14.13
N ILE A 507 33.93 94.11 14.61
CA ILE A 507 33.66 93.51 15.92
C ILE A 507 34.42 92.20 16.06
N HIS A 508 35.26 92.11 17.10
CA HIS A 508 36.09 90.93 17.29
C HIS A 508 35.22 89.69 17.54
N PHE A 509 35.47 88.62 16.80
CA PHE A 509 34.86 87.32 17.01
C PHE A 509 35.77 86.44 17.86
N TYR A 510 35.29 86.03 19.05
CA TYR A 510 36.05 85.17 19.96
C TYR A 510 35.86 83.68 19.63
N GLY A 511 34.67 83.29 19.21
CA GLY A 511 34.31 81.90 18.94
C GLY A 511 32.83 81.63 19.14
N ALA A 512 32.46 80.36 19.12
CA ALA A 512 31.10 79.89 19.26
C ALA A 512 31.01 78.61 20.09
N VAL A 513 29.90 78.43 20.78
CA VAL A 513 29.53 77.19 21.46
C VAL A 513 28.67 76.37 20.52
N PHE A 514 29.02 75.10 20.35
CA PHE A 514 28.31 74.13 19.50
C PHE A 514 27.65 73.01 20.32
N ILE A 515 27.57 73.18 21.64
CA ILE A 515 26.96 72.21 22.55
C ILE A 515 25.44 72.34 22.47
N PRO A 516 24.70 71.22 22.30
CA PRO A 516 23.23 71.24 22.24
C PRO A 516 22.62 72.01 23.42
N ASN A 517 21.53 72.74 23.17
CA ASN A 517 20.83 73.62 24.11
C ASN A 517 21.66 74.82 24.63
N LYS A 518 22.92 74.97 24.20
CA LYS A 518 23.84 76.05 24.60
C LYS A 518 24.45 76.78 23.40
N ILE A 519 23.92 76.57 22.19
CA ILE A 519 24.47 77.15 20.95
C ILE A 519 24.45 78.68 20.99
N CYS A 520 25.63 79.29 20.89
CA CYS A 520 25.78 80.75 20.88
C CYS A 520 27.07 81.22 20.20
N MET A 521 27.09 82.48 19.77
CA MET A 521 28.27 83.17 19.23
C MET A 521 28.76 84.23 20.21
N ILE A 522 30.07 84.34 20.34
CA ILE A 522 30.74 85.24 21.28
C ILE A 522 31.53 86.27 20.51
N THR A 523 31.14 87.53 20.69
CA THR A 523 31.72 88.69 20.01
C THR A 523 32.06 89.78 21.01
N GLU A 524 32.91 90.72 20.61
CA GLU A 524 33.17 91.92 21.39
C GLU A 524 31.89 92.73 21.63
N TYR A 525 31.73 93.21 22.87
CA TYR A 525 30.62 94.06 23.23
C TYR A 525 30.85 95.51 22.78
N ALA A 526 30.08 95.96 21.80
CA ALA A 526 30.05 97.37 21.39
C ALA A 526 29.28 98.23 22.39
N LYS A 527 29.98 98.82 23.37
CA LYS A 527 29.41 99.60 24.49
C LYS A 527 28.36 100.66 24.11
N TYR A 528 28.50 101.26 22.92
CA TYR A 528 27.63 102.36 22.48
C TYR A 528 26.43 101.91 21.62
N GLY A 529 26.25 100.60 21.42
CA GLY A 529 25.17 100.05 20.59
C GLY A 529 25.41 100.23 19.10
N SER A 530 24.34 100.13 18.30
CA SER A 530 24.44 100.28 16.85
C SER A 530 24.65 101.75 16.44
N ILE A 531 25.26 101.97 15.27
CA ILE A 531 25.39 103.32 14.71
C ILE A 531 24.01 103.98 14.54
N GLN A 532 22.99 103.21 14.19
CA GLN A 532 21.62 103.70 14.08
C GLN A 532 21.09 104.21 15.43
N ASP A 533 21.37 103.50 16.53
CA ASP A 533 21.00 103.94 17.88
C ASP A 533 21.70 105.26 18.25
N LEU A 534 22.96 105.42 17.86
CA LEU A 534 23.71 106.66 18.08
C LEU A 534 23.19 107.83 17.25
N ILE A 535 22.84 107.60 15.98
CA ILE A 535 22.24 108.62 15.11
C ILE A 535 20.87 109.04 15.65
N ASN A 536 20.04 108.08 16.06
CA ASN A 536 18.70 108.35 16.58
C ASN A 536 18.74 109.07 17.95
N LYS A 537 19.71 108.75 18.80
CA LYS A 537 19.93 109.48 20.07
C LYS A 537 20.44 110.91 19.86
N ARG A 538 20.99 111.23 18.68
CA ARG A 538 21.55 112.54 18.33
C ARG A 538 20.53 113.59 17.90
N THR A 539 19.22 113.35 18.00
CA THR A 539 18.23 114.40 17.72
C THR A 539 18.16 115.45 18.84
N ASN A 540 18.72 116.63 18.54
CA ASN A 540 18.28 117.99 18.93
C ASN A 540 19.03 118.85 19.99
N THR A 541 20.35 118.73 20.22
CA THR A 541 21.02 119.78 21.05
C THR A 541 22.38 120.33 20.62
N GLU A 542 23.07 119.83 19.60
CA GLU A 542 24.43 120.36 19.32
C GLU A 542 24.74 120.49 17.82
N ILE A 543 24.15 121.51 17.19
CA ILE A 543 24.85 122.23 16.13
C ILE A 543 24.99 123.66 16.64
N PRO A 544 26.18 124.11 17.08
CA PRO A 544 26.39 125.54 17.29
C PRO A 544 26.33 126.20 15.92
N ASN A 545 25.31 127.04 15.71
CA ASN A 545 25.27 127.93 14.56
C ASN A 545 26.55 128.77 14.57
N LYS A 546 27.35 128.61 13.52
CA LYS A 546 28.44 129.51 13.19
C LYS A 546 27.90 130.70 12.41
#